data_AF-A0A834GET2-F1
#
_entry.id   AF-A0A834GET2-F1
#
_cell.length_a   1.000
_cell.length_b   1.000
_cell.length_c   1.000
_cell.angle_alpha   90.00
_cell.angle_beta   90.00
_cell.angle_gamma   90.00
#
_symmetry.space_group_name_H-M   'P 1'
#
loop_
_entity.id
_entity.type
_entity.pdbx_description
1 polymer ?
#
loop_
_entity_poly.entity_id
_entity_poly.type
_entity_poly.pdbx_seq_one_letter_code
_entity_poly.pdbx_strand_id
1 'polypeptide(L)'
;MKNCPKCNEPKYKVNDGTGKKIPRKILWYLPLTPRLQRLYCCDKIALDMRWHKNKRVDDDELRHPADAQEWNDFDERFPDFAAEPQNVRLGMATDGFNPFGHMSQSYSMWPVIMVPYNLPPWKRMKEPFCFMSLLILGPSSIGKDIDVYLRPLVDELKEL
;
A
#
# COMPACT_ATOMS: atom_id res chain seq x y z
N MET A 1 -24.54 5.22 8.01
CA MET A 1 -23.88 5.28 9.34
C MET A 1 -23.50 6.72 9.68
N LYS A 2 -24.21 7.37 10.62
CA LYS A 2 -23.88 8.74 11.09
C LYS A 2 -22.86 8.75 12.25
N ASN A 3 -22.80 7.66 13.01
CA ASN A 3 -21.95 7.49 14.19
C ASN A 3 -20.96 6.33 13.98
N CYS A 4 -19.87 6.33 14.75
CA CYS A 4 -18.87 5.26 14.78
C CYS A 4 -19.47 3.99 15.40
N PRO A 5 -19.37 2.80 14.77
CA PRO A 5 -19.90 1.57 15.33
C PRO A 5 -19.15 1.08 16.60
N LYS A 6 -17.94 1.58 16.87
CA LYS A 6 -17.14 1.17 18.04
C LYS A 6 -17.34 2.05 19.28
N CYS A 7 -17.34 3.36 19.12
CA CYS A 7 -17.43 4.33 20.24
C CYS A 7 -18.69 5.19 20.22
N ASN A 8 -19.57 5.00 19.23
CA ASN A 8 -20.80 5.79 19.02
C ASN A 8 -20.60 7.31 18.83
N GLU A 9 -19.36 7.80 18.71
CA GLU A 9 -19.09 9.20 18.40
C GLU A 9 -19.59 9.60 17.00
N PRO A 10 -19.99 10.88 16.81
CA PRO A 10 -20.40 11.37 15.50
C PRO A 10 -19.22 11.39 14.53
N LYS A 11 -19.40 10.85 13.32
CA LYS A 11 -18.35 10.85 12.28
C LYS A 11 -18.09 12.23 11.67
N TYR A 12 -19.00 13.16 11.88
CA TYR A 12 -18.97 14.51 11.33
C TYR A 12 -19.00 15.55 12.45
N LYS A 13 -18.24 16.63 12.29
CA LYS A 13 -18.40 17.87 13.03
C LYS A 13 -19.26 18.84 12.22
N VAL A 14 -20.09 19.65 12.87
CA VAL A 14 -20.83 20.73 12.19
C VAL A 14 -19.94 21.96 12.19
N ASN A 15 -19.86 22.65 11.05
CA ASN A 15 -19.19 23.94 10.96
C ASN A 15 -20.15 25.03 11.44
N ASP A 16 -19.82 25.68 12.57
CA ASP A 16 -20.68 26.66 13.24
C ASP A 16 -21.07 27.84 12.35
N GLY A 17 -20.23 28.22 11.38
CA GLY A 17 -20.51 29.34 10.48
C GLY A 17 -21.38 29.01 9.26
N THR A 18 -21.47 27.75 8.86
CA THR A 18 -22.17 27.35 7.62
C THR A 18 -23.21 26.24 7.80
N GLY A 19 -23.28 25.63 8.99
CA GLY A 19 -24.11 24.44 9.26
C GLY A 19 -23.66 23.17 8.51
N LYS A 20 -22.58 23.24 7.71
CA LYS A 20 -22.10 22.10 6.90
C LYS A 20 -21.45 21.04 7.77
N LYS A 21 -21.73 19.77 7.46
CA LYS A 21 -21.10 18.62 8.11
C LYS A 21 -19.74 18.32 7.48
N ILE A 22 -18.70 18.35 8.28
CA ILE A 22 -17.32 18.07 7.88
C ILE A 22 -16.90 16.74 8.52
N PRO A 23 -16.36 15.76 7.76
CA PRO A 23 -15.82 14.54 8.34
C PRO A 23 -14.75 14.83 9.40
N ARG A 24 -14.73 14.06 10.50
CA ARG A 24 -13.68 14.17 11.51
C ARG A 24 -12.32 13.66 11.01
N LYS A 25 -12.33 12.55 10.27
CA LYS A 25 -11.16 11.89 9.66
C LYS A 25 -11.54 11.41 8.26
N ILE A 26 -10.61 11.49 7.31
CA ILE A 26 -10.82 11.06 5.93
C ILE A 26 -9.72 10.04 5.58
N LEU A 27 -10.14 8.89 5.06
CA LEU A 27 -9.29 7.88 4.48
C LEU A 27 -9.81 7.60 3.07
N TRP A 28 -8.95 7.79 2.07
CA TRP A 28 -9.24 7.33 0.72
C TRP A 28 -8.65 5.94 0.57
N TYR A 29 -9.49 5.00 0.15
CA TYR A 29 -9.10 3.62 -0.11
C TYR A 29 -9.20 3.36 -1.61
N LEU A 30 -8.10 2.90 -2.19
CA LEU A 30 -7.99 2.52 -3.58
C LEU A 30 -7.67 1.02 -3.64
N PRO A 31 -8.62 0.16 -4.05
CA PRO A 31 -8.46 -1.29 -4.02
C PRO A 31 -7.25 -1.77 -4.83
N LEU A 32 -6.45 -2.66 -4.26
CA LEU A 32 -5.25 -3.24 -4.86
C LEU A 32 -5.58 -4.39 -5.82
N THR A 33 -6.54 -5.25 -5.47
CA THR A 33 -6.91 -6.47 -6.21
C THR A 33 -7.12 -6.24 -7.71
N PRO A 34 -8.00 -5.32 -8.16
CA PRO A 34 -8.23 -5.10 -9.59
C PRO A 34 -6.97 -4.56 -10.31
N ARG A 35 -6.09 -3.85 -9.59
CA ARG A 35 -4.84 -3.32 -10.15
C ARG A 35 -3.81 -4.44 -10.36
N LEU A 36 -3.73 -5.39 -9.42
CA LEU A 36 -2.89 -6.58 -9.56
C LEU A 36 -3.40 -7.49 -10.68
N GLN A 37 -4.71 -7.74 -10.75
CA GLN A 37 -5.31 -8.51 -11.85
C GLN A 37 -4.96 -7.90 -13.22
N ARG A 38 -5.01 -6.56 -13.33
CA ARG A 38 -4.65 -5.86 -14.57
C ARG A 38 -3.20 -6.08 -15.01
N LEU A 39 -2.26 -6.29 -14.08
CA LEU A 39 -0.87 -6.62 -14.43
C LEU A 39 -0.79 -7.98 -15.15
N TYR A 40 -1.63 -8.94 -14.74
CA TYR A 40 -1.72 -10.26 -15.37
C TYR A 40 -2.52 -10.28 -16.66
N CYS A 41 -3.37 -9.29 -16.93
CA CYS A 41 -4.09 -9.16 -18.21
C CYS A 41 -3.18 -8.77 -19.39
N CYS A 42 -1.93 -8.37 -19.15
CA CYS A 42 -0.98 -8.02 -20.22
C CYS A 42 0.15 -9.05 -20.25
N ASP A 43 0.24 -9.85 -21.31
CA ASP A 43 1.23 -10.94 -21.44
C ASP A 43 2.66 -10.52 -21.15
N LYS A 44 3.06 -9.33 -21.64
CA LYS A 44 4.41 -8.79 -21.42
C LYS A 44 4.67 -8.51 -19.93
N ILE A 45 3.68 -7.93 -19.24
CA ILE A 45 3.79 -7.62 -17.82
C ILE A 45 3.67 -8.89 -16.99
N ALA A 46 2.77 -9.82 -17.35
CA ALA A 46 2.63 -11.12 -16.68
C ALA A 46 3.91 -11.96 -16.75
N LEU A 47 4.68 -11.87 -17.84
CA LEU A 47 6.02 -12.46 -17.93
C LEU A 47 7.01 -11.78 -16.97
N ASP A 48 6.97 -10.45 -16.88
CA ASP A 48 7.82 -9.70 -15.96
C ASP A 48 7.46 -9.92 -14.49
N MET A 49 6.19 -10.20 -14.17
CA MET A 49 5.72 -10.57 -12.83
C MET A 49 6.23 -11.93 -12.36
N ARG A 50 6.96 -12.67 -13.22
CA ARG A 50 7.67 -13.91 -12.86
C ARG A 50 9.18 -13.75 -12.96
N TRP A 51 9.67 -12.53 -13.20
CA TRP A 51 11.10 -12.25 -13.42
C TRP A 51 11.96 -12.70 -12.24
N HIS A 52 11.53 -12.39 -11.01
CA HIS A 52 12.25 -12.72 -9.77
C HIS A 52 12.63 -14.21 -9.63
N LYS A 53 11.85 -15.11 -10.26
CA LYS A 53 12.07 -16.56 -10.21
C LYS A 53 12.66 -17.12 -11.51
N ASN A 54 12.25 -16.60 -12.67
CA ASN A 54 12.62 -17.20 -13.96
C ASN A 54 13.87 -16.59 -14.60
N LYS A 55 14.22 -15.36 -14.25
CA LYS A 55 15.25 -14.58 -14.96
C LYS A 55 16.25 -13.88 -14.02
N ARG A 56 16.00 -13.92 -12.70
CA ARG A 56 16.94 -13.42 -11.70
C ARG A 56 18.22 -14.25 -11.76
N VAL A 57 19.36 -13.57 -11.70
CA VAL A 57 20.67 -14.21 -11.54
C VAL A 57 20.96 -14.25 -10.04
N ASP A 58 21.36 -15.42 -9.55
CA ASP A 58 21.68 -15.67 -8.15
C ASP A 58 23.20 -15.90 -8.04
N ASP A 59 23.94 -14.83 -7.81
CA ASP A 59 25.41 -14.78 -7.75
C ASP A 59 25.91 -14.06 -6.49
N ASP A 60 25.09 -14.09 -5.42
CA ASP A 60 25.33 -13.44 -4.13
C ASP A 60 25.38 -11.88 -4.18
N GLU A 61 25.04 -11.25 -5.31
CA GLU A 61 24.91 -9.79 -5.39
C GLU A 61 23.49 -9.29 -5.06
N LEU A 62 23.40 -8.34 -4.14
CA LEU A 62 22.16 -7.66 -3.76
C LEU A 62 21.71 -6.62 -4.81
N ARG A 63 20.86 -7.01 -5.76
CA ARG A 63 20.36 -6.15 -6.86
C ARG A 63 18.85 -5.95 -6.81
N HIS A 64 18.15 -6.81 -6.10
CA HIS A 64 16.70 -6.92 -6.07
C HIS A 64 16.25 -7.37 -4.66
N PRO A 65 15.02 -7.06 -4.20
CA PRO A 65 14.56 -7.47 -2.88
C PRO A 65 14.49 -9.00 -2.74
N ALA A 66 14.43 -9.72 -3.86
CA ALA A 66 14.52 -11.18 -3.90
C ALA A 66 15.91 -11.74 -3.61
N ASP A 67 16.94 -10.89 -3.55
CA ASP A 67 18.29 -11.29 -3.14
C ASP A 67 18.48 -11.11 -1.62
N ALA A 68 17.51 -10.48 -0.93
CA ALA A 68 17.60 -10.17 0.49
C ALA A 68 17.27 -11.40 1.37
N GLN A 69 17.88 -11.47 2.55
CA GLN A 69 17.65 -12.56 3.50
C GLN A 69 16.18 -12.69 3.89
N GLU A 70 15.47 -11.57 4.03
CA GLU A 70 14.05 -11.56 4.38
C GLU A 70 13.17 -12.27 3.33
N TRP A 71 13.60 -12.29 2.07
CA TRP A 71 12.91 -13.03 1.02
C TRP A 71 13.12 -14.54 1.18
N ASN A 72 14.36 -14.96 1.47
CA ASN A 72 14.70 -16.35 1.71
C ASN A 72 13.96 -16.89 2.95
N ASP A 73 13.99 -16.14 4.06
CA ASP A 73 13.28 -16.49 5.30
C ASP A 73 11.77 -16.63 5.07
N PHE A 74 11.19 -15.77 4.21
CA PHE A 74 9.78 -15.86 3.84
C PHE A 74 9.50 -17.12 3.00
N ASP A 75 10.36 -17.42 2.02
CA ASP A 75 10.20 -18.58 1.13
C ASP A 75 10.35 -19.90 1.89
N GLU A 76 11.25 -19.96 2.88
CA GLU A 76 11.38 -21.10 3.80
C GLU A 76 10.15 -21.29 4.68
N ARG A 77 9.56 -20.18 5.15
CA ARG A 77 8.37 -20.21 6.02
C ARG A 77 7.09 -20.56 5.25
N PHE A 78 7.00 -20.18 3.98
CA PHE A 78 5.81 -20.34 3.15
C PHE A 78 6.17 -21.02 1.82
N PRO A 79 6.59 -22.31 1.83
CA PRO A 79 7.08 -23.00 0.64
C PRO A 79 6.01 -23.13 -0.45
N ASP A 80 4.75 -23.37 -0.09
CA ASP A 80 3.63 -23.43 -1.04
C ASP A 80 3.42 -22.09 -1.76
N PHE A 81 3.61 -20.98 -1.04
CA PHE A 81 3.54 -19.65 -1.63
C PHE A 81 4.72 -19.41 -2.56
N ALA A 82 5.93 -19.78 -2.13
CA ALA A 82 7.16 -19.61 -2.91
C ALA A 82 7.22 -20.50 -4.16
N ALA A 83 6.56 -21.66 -4.12
CA ALA A 83 6.49 -22.61 -5.22
C ALA A 83 5.79 -22.01 -6.45
N GLU A 84 4.77 -21.17 -6.26
CA GLU A 84 4.01 -20.54 -7.35
C GLU A 84 4.63 -19.19 -7.76
N PRO A 85 5.30 -19.08 -8.94
CA PRO A 85 5.93 -17.83 -9.38
C PRO A 85 4.96 -16.65 -9.58
N GLN A 86 3.66 -16.91 -9.70
CA GLN A 86 2.61 -15.90 -9.90
C GLN A 86 2.17 -15.25 -8.58
N ASN A 87 2.54 -15.81 -7.44
CA ASN A 87 2.24 -15.21 -6.15
C ASN A 87 2.98 -13.88 -6.00
N VAL A 88 2.20 -12.82 -5.74
CA VAL A 88 2.71 -11.45 -5.75
C VAL A 88 3.29 -11.12 -4.38
N ARG A 89 4.57 -10.74 -4.36
CA ARG A 89 5.24 -10.16 -3.20
C ARG A 89 5.18 -8.64 -3.31
N LEU A 90 4.71 -8.01 -2.25
CA LEU A 90 4.42 -6.58 -2.23
C LEU A 90 5.34 -5.88 -1.24
N GLY A 91 6.03 -4.84 -1.70
CA GLY A 91 6.63 -3.84 -0.85
C GLY A 91 5.60 -2.78 -0.46
N MET A 92 5.54 -2.45 0.83
CA MET A 92 4.73 -1.33 1.33
C MET A 92 5.66 -0.19 1.75
N ALA A 93 5.35 1.02 1.31
CA ALA A 93 6.01 2.25 1.76
C ALA A 93 4.97 3.27 2.20
N THR A 94 5.24 3.97 3.30
CA THR A 94 4.39 5.05 3.80
C THR A 94 5.27 6.09 4.47
N ASP A 95 4.95 7.37 4.25
CA ASP A 95 5.60 8.50 4.92
C ASP A 95 4.60 9.65 5.05
N GLY A 96 4.80 10.51 6.05
CA GLY A 96 3.96 11.68 6.29
C GLY A 96 4.58 12.93 5.71
N PHE A 97 3.82 13.69 4.92
CA PHE A 97 4.24 15.01 4.46
C PHE A 97 3.13 16.06 4.58
N ASN A 98 3.53 17.33 4.53
CA ASN A 98 2.62 18.47 4.59
C ASN A 98 2.58 19.16 3.21
N PRO A 99 1.48 19.03 2.44
CA PRO A 99 1.39 19.62 1.10
C PRO A 99 1.35 21.15 1.11
N PHE A 100 1.08 21.79 2.24
CA PHE A 100 1.01 23.25 2.37
C PHE A 100 2.29 23.87 2.94
N GLY A 101 3.32 23.06 3.19
CA GLY A 101 4.63 23.50 3.67
C GLY A 101 4.54 24.36 4.93
N HIS A 102 5.31 25.46 4.96
CA HIS A 102 5.37 26.38 6.10
C HIS A 102 4.12 27.25 6.29
N MET A 103 3.23 27.32 5.29
CA MET A 103 2.06 28.21 5.31
C MET A 103 0.91 27.68 6.17
N SER A 104 0.94 26.41 6.54
CA SER A 104 -0.01 25.77 7.46
C SER A 104 0.66 24.58 8.13
N GLN A 105 0.88 24.64 9.44
CA GLN A 105 1.45 23.51 10.21
C GLN A 105 0.42 22.43 10.55
N SER A 106 -0.84 22.60 10.13
CA SER A 106 -1.98 21.82 10.63
C SER A 106 -2.56 20.84 9.61
N TYR A 107 -1.76 20.35 8.67
CA TYR A 107 -2.23 19.31 7.75
C TYR A 107 -1.14 18.28 7.44
N SER A 108 -1.49 17.01 7.58
CA SER A 108 -0.63 15.87 7.31
C SER A 108 -1.31 14.93 6.32
N MET A 109 -0.53 14.49 5.33
CA MET A 109 -0.94 13.56 4.31
C MET A 109 0.01 12.37 4.31
N TRP A 110 -0.56 11.16 4.40
CA TRP A 110 0.18 9.91 4.44
C TRP A 110 -0.32 8.98 3.33
N PRO A 111 0.37 8.91 2.19
CA PRO A 111 0.11 7.88 1.20
C PRO A 111 0.70 6.54 1.65
N VAL A 112 -0.08 5.47 1.50
CA VAL A 112 0.43 4.08 1.57
C VAL A 112 0.56 3.56 0.15
N ILE A 113 1.79 3.34 -0.28
CA ILE A 113 2.15 2.90 -1.62
C ILE A 113 2.53 1.42 -1.57
N MET A 114 1.94 0.64 -2.48
CA MET A 114 2.21 -0.78 -2.68
C MET A 114 2.97 -0.97 -3.99
N VAL A 115 4.03 -1.76 -3.97
CA VAL A 115 4.88 -2.02 -5.15
C VAL A 115 5.04 -3.53 -5.33
N PRO A 116 4.73 -4.11 -6.50
CA PRO A 116 4.97 -5.52 -6.77
C PRO A 116 6.47 -5.77 -6.97
N TYR A 117 7.10 -6.37 -5.97
CA TYR A 117 8.52 -6.73 -6.01
C TYR A 117 8.81 -7.93 -6.91
N ASN A 118 7.81 -8.51 -7.57
CA ASN A 118 8.06 -9.54 -8.58
C ASN A 118 8.72 -9.01 -9.86
N LEU A 119 8.52 -7.71 -10.15
CA LEU A 119 8.96 -7.05 -11.37
C LEU A 119 10.48 -6.84 -11.39
N PRO A 120 11.10 -6.79 -12.58
CA PRO A 120 12.53 -6.53 -12.69
C PRO A 120 12.92 -5.14 -12.15
N PRO A 121 14.20 -4.95 -11.73
CA PRO A 121 14.68 -3.71 -11.13
C PRO A 121 14.39 -2.45 -11.95
N TRP A 122 14.47 -2.53 -13.29
CA TRP A 122 14.22 -1.41 -14.19
C TRP A 122 12.75 -1.02 -14.35
N LYS A 123 11.81 -1.86 -13.87
CA LYS A 123 10.36 -1.60 -13.92
C LYS A 123 9.74 -1.32 -12.56
N ARG A 124 10.13 -2.03 -11.47
CA ARG A 124 9.34 -2.04 -10.22
C ARG A 124 9.00 -0.65 -9.66
N MET A 125 9.92 0.31 -9.77
CA MET A 125 9.74 1.67 -9.22
C MET A 125 9.16 2.68 -10.24
N LYS A 126 8.70 2.24 -11.41
CA LYS A 126 8.03 3.12 -12.37
C LYS A 126 6.61 3.42 -11.91
N GLU A 127 6.13 4.63 -12.20
CA GLU A 127 4.79 5.11 -11.86
C GLU A 127 3.65 4.08 -12.03
N PRO A 128 3.50 3.35 -13.17
CA PRO A 128 2.40 2.41 -13.34
C PRO A 128 2.42 1.20 -12.39
N PHE A 129 3.51 0.97 -11.66
CA PHE A 129 3.69 -0.13 -10.71
C PHE A 129 3.76 0.36 -9.25
N CYS A 130 3.61 1.66 -9.01
CA CYS A 130 3.52 2.25 -7.67
C CYS A 130 2.05 2.53 -7.33
N PHE A 131 1.42 1.61 -6.59
CA PHE A 131 0.00 1.65 -6.29
C PHE A 131 -0.28 2.37 -4.98
N MET A 132 -0.70 3.63 -5.03
CA MET A 132 -1.27 4.30 -3.86
C MET A 132 -2.56 3.58 -3.47
N SER A 133 -2.55 2.87 -2.34
CA SER A 133 -3.68 2.04 -1.88
C SER A 133 -4.47 2.72 -0.77
N LEU A 134 -3.80 3.57 0.01
CA LEU A 134 -4.45 4.42 1.00
C LEU A 134 -3.91 5.85 0.87
N LEU A 135 -4.79 6.82 1.08
CA LEU A 135 -4.41 8.21 1.32
C LEU A 135 -5.09 8.67 2.60
N ILE A 136 -4.30 8.84 3.65
CA ILE A 136 -4.79 9.23 4.96
C ILE A 136 -4.57 10.73 5.12
N LEU A 137 -5.66 11.45 5.39
CA LEU A 137 -5.66 12.90 5.51
C LEU A 137 -6.09 13.29 6.92
N GLY A 138 -5.33 14.20 7.52
CA GLY A 138 -5.62 14.66 8.87
C GLY A 138 -5.02 16.02 9.21
N PRO A 139 -5.58 16.70 10.22
CA PRO A 139 -5.05 17.98 10.69
C PRO A 139 -3.72 17.84 11.47
N SER A 140 -3.28 16.62 11.73
CA SER A 140 -2.07 16.30 12.49
C SER A 140 -1.49 14.99 11.97
N SER A 141 -0.23 14.72 12.30
CA SER A 141 0.39 13.44 11.98
C SER A 141 -0.39 12.28 12.64
N ILE A 142 -0.34 11.13 11.99
CA ILE A 142 -1.12 9.93 12.38
C ILE A 142 -0.64 9.35 13.72
N GLY A 143 0.58 9.67 14.15
CA GLY A 143 1.15 9.17 15.39
C GLY A 143 1.21 7.64 15.40
N LYS A 144 0.75 7.03 16.48
CA LYS A 144 0.80 5.57 16.69
C LYS A 144 -0.38 4.80 16.08
N ASP A 145 -1.41 5.49 15.57
CA ASP A 145 -2.69 4.87 15.17
C ASP A 145 -2.74 4.44 13.68
N ILE A 146 -1.58 4.20 13.04
CA ILE A 146 -1.53 3.87 11.61
C ILE A 146 -2.21 2.53 11.31
N ASP A 147 -2.15 1.59 12.24
CA ASP A 147 -2.77 0.26 12.18
C ASP A 147 -4.27 0.33 11.90
N VAL A 148 -4.97 1.31 12.47
CA VAL A 148 -6.41 1.51 12.27
C VAL A 148 -6.73 1.83 10.82
N TYR A 149 -5.89 2.61 10.16
CA TYR A 149 -6.08 3.00 8.76
C TYR A 149 -5.62 1.92 7.78
N LEU A 150 -4.70 1.04 8.19
CA LEU A 150 -4.24 -0.08 7.37
C LEU A 150 -5.24 -1.24 7.29
N ARG A 151 -6.21 -1.32 8.21
CA ARG A 151 -7.23 -2.40 8.22
C ARG A 151 -7.87 -2.73 6.87
N PRO A 152 -8.45 -1.79 6.11
CA PRO A 152 -9.05 -2.13 4.81
C PRO A 152 -8.06 -2.76 3.83
N LEU A 153 -6.79 -2.32 3.84
CA LEU A 153 -5.74 -2.92 3.02
C LEU A 153 -5.38 -4.32 3.52
N VAL A 154 -5.25 -4.53 4.84
CA VAL A 154 -4.99 -5.84 5.42
C VAL A 154 -6.12 -6.83 5.14
N ASP A 155 -7.37 -6.36 5.21
CA ASP A 155 -8.54 -7.19 4.93
C ASP A 155 -8.56 -7.62 3.45
N GLU A 156 -8.26 -6.69 2.52
CA GLU A 156 -8.09 -7.04 1.10
C GLU A 156 -6.94 -8.02 0.86
N LEU A 157 -5.78 -7.82 1.50
CA LEU A 157 -4.63 -8.72 1.35
C LEU A 157 -4.90 -10.14 1.86
N LYS A 158 -5.85 -10.34 2.76
CA LYS A 158 -6.26 -11.68 3.24
C LYS A 158 -7.24 -12.39 2.31
N GLU A 159 -7.87 -11.66 1.40
CA GLU A 159 -8.77 -12.21 0.38
C GLU A 159 -8.02 -12.66 -0.88
N LEU A 160 -6.75 -12.27 -1.01
CA LEU A 160 -5.85 -12.62 -2.12
C LEU A 160 -5.23 -14.01 -1.99
#